data_AF-A0A2G6ETT2-F1
#
_entry.id   AF-A0A2G6ETT2-F1
#
_cell.length_a   1.000
_cell.length_b   1.000
_cell.length_c   1.000
_cell.angle_alpha   90.00
_cell.angle_beta   90.00
_cell.angle_gamma   90.00
#
_symmetry.space_group_name_H-M   'P 1'
#
loop_
_entity.id
_entity.type
_entity.pdbx_description
1 polymer ?
#
loop_
_entity_poly.entity_id
_entity_poly.type
_entity_poly.pdbx_seq_one_letter_code
_entity_poly.pdbx_strand_id
1 'polypeptide(L)' 'MDETCSCYTCQNFSRAYLHHLDKTREILGAQLNTMHNVHYYLTLMQQMRTAIAEQRFADFYQKFYEKREIGI' A
#
# COMPACT_ATOMS: atom_id res chain seq x y z
N MET A 1 -4.75 1.16 -7.24
CA MET A 1 -3.43 1.72 -6.84
C MET A 1 -2.43 0.60 -6.73
N ASP A 2 -2.82 -0.51 -6.10
CA ASP A 2 -2.02 -1.73 -5.93
C ASP A 2 -2.97 -2.93 -6.04
N GLU A 3 -2.63 -3.92 -6.88
CA GLU A 3 -3.44 -5.14 -7.10
C GLU A 3 -3.32 -6.14 -5.93
N THR A 4 -2.28 -6.01 -5.11
CA THR A 4 -2.03 -6.85 -3.95
C THR A 4 -2.65 -6.29 -2.66
N CYS A 5 -3.22 -5.08 -2.72
CA CYS A 5 -3.80 -4.40 -1.56
C CYS A 5 -5.26 -4.78 -1.34
N SER A 6 -5.58 -5.26 -0.14
CA SER A 6 -6.93 -5.65 0.28
C SER A 6 -7.74 -4.54 0.97
N CYS A 7 -7.29 -3.28 0.94
CA CYS A 7 -8.02 -2.17 1.55
C CYS A 7 -9.32 -1.86 0.79
N TYR A 8 -10.30 -1.27 1.49
CA TYR A 8 -11.58 -0.86 0.89
C TYR A 8 -11.41 0.00 -0.36
N THR A 9 -10.45 0.94 -0.37
CA THR A 9 -10.16 1.76 -1.54
C THR A 9 -9.77 0.92 -2.77
N CYS A 10 -8.86 -0.03 -2.61
CA CYS A 10 -8.35 -0.82 -3.73
C CYS A 10 -9.36 -1.89 -4.22
N GLN A 11 -10.26 -2.35 -3.34
CA GLN A 11 -11.30 -3.31 -3.70
C GLN A 11 -12.49 -2.68 -4.44
N ASN A 12 -12.80 -1.42 -4.16
CA ASN A 12 -14.05 -0.80 -4.64
C ASN A 12 -13.83 0.29 -5.70
N PHE A 13 -12.62 0.82 -5.86
CA PHE A 13 -12.35 1.93 -6.76
C PHE A 13 -11.17 1.67 -7.70
N SER A 14 -11.35 2.08 -8.97
CA SER A 14 -10.30 1.96 -9.98
C SER A 14 -9.27 3.07 -9.86
N ARG A 15 -8.06 2.85 -10.41
CA ARG A 15 -7.02 3.90 -10.51
C ARG A 15 -7.52 5.11 -11.31
N ALA A 16 -8.30 4.89 -12.36
CA ALA A 16 -8.86 5.95 -13.17
C ALA A 16 -9.84 6.83 -12.37
N TYR A 17 -10.67 6.23 -11.51
CA TYR A 17 -11.59 6.97 -10.66
C TYR A 17 -10.86 7.79 -9.60
N LEU A 18 -9.83 7.22 -8.95
CA LEU A 18 -9.01 7.97 -8.00
C LEU A 18 -8.27 9.15 -8.66
N HIS A 19 -7.75 8.95 -9.88
CA HIS A 19 -7.14 10.03 -10.65
C HIS A 19 -8.14 11.13 -11.02
N HIS A 20 -9.38 10.76 -11.35
CA HIS A 20 -10.45 11.72 -11.58
C HIS A 20 -10.72 12.58 -10.34
N LEU A 21 -10.90 11.95 -9.17
CA LEU A 21 -11.16 12.66 -7.91
C LEU A 21 -10.04 13.63 -7.54
N ASP A 22 -8.79 13.24 -7.77
CA ASP A 22 -7.63 14.12 -7.56
C ASP A 22 -7.64 15.32 -8.51
N LYS A 23 -7.92 15.07 -9.80
CA LYS A 23 -8.00 16.11 -10.83
C LYS A 23 -9.14 17.10 -10.59
N THR A 24 -10.27 16.63 -10.07
CA THR A 24 -11.42 17.49 -9.72
C THR A 24 -11.31 18.12 -8.33
N ARG A 25 -10.24 17.81 -7.57
CA ARG A 25 -10.00 18.29 -6.20
C ARG A 25 -11.12 17.93 -5.21
N GLU A 26 -11.68 16.75 -5.36
CA GLU A 26 -12.70 16.21 -4.47
C GLU A 26 -12.07 15.68 -3.17
N ILE A 27 -12.67 16.04 -2.02
CA ILE A 27 -12.17 15.60 -0.70
C ILE A 27 -12.16 14.08 -0.55
N LEU A 28 -13.07 13.39 -1.24
CA LEU A 28 -13.16 11.94 -1.26
C LEU A 28 -11.84 11.30 -1.75
N GLY A 29 -11.14 11.93 -2.70
CA GLY A 29 -9.84 11.46 -3.17
C GLY A 29 -8.82 11.38 -2.04
N ALA A 30 -8.74 12.44 -1.22
CA ALA A 30 -7.84 12.48 -0.05
C ALA A 30 -8.22 11.45 1.01
N GLN A 31 -9.53 11.24 1.26
CA GLN A 31 -10.02 10.24 2.22
C GLN A 31 -9.65 8.81 1.78
N LEU A 32 -9.91 8.48 0.51
CA LEU A 32 -9.62 7.16 -0.05
C LEU A 32 -8.10 6.87 -0.09
N ASN A 33 -7.29 7.88 -0.42
CA ASN A 33 -5.83 7.77 -0.38
C ASN A 33 -5.31 7.55 1.05
N THR A 34 -5.87 8.28 2.03
CA THR A 34 -5.51 8.10 3.45
C THR A 34 -5.82 6.69 3.93
N MET A 35 -7.00 6.17 3.58
CA MET A 35 -7.41 4.81 3.93
C MET A 35 -6.46 3.76 3.33
N HIS A 36 -6.09 3.90 2.05
CA HIS A 36 -5.10 3.03 1.41
C HIS A 36 -3.74 3.10 2.11
N ASN A 37 -3.22 4.31 2.36
CA ASN A 37 -1.91 4.51 2.96
C ASN A 37 -1.83 3.90 4.36
N VAL A 38 -2.83 4.16 5.22
CA VAL A 38 -2.85 3.61 6.58
C VAL A 38 -2.88 2.08 6.54
N HIS A 39 -3.71 1.48 5.69
CA HIS A 39 -3.76 0.02 5.53
C HIS A 39 -2.43 -0.57 5.07
N TYR A 40 -1.79 0.08 4.09
CA TYR A 40 -0.47 -0.31 3.60
C TYR A 40 0.57 -0.30 4.72
N TYR A 41 0.68 0.81 5.47
CA TYR A 41 1.67 0.93 6.54
C TYR A 41 1.41 -0.07 7.68
N LEU A 42 0.15 -0.29 8.07
CA LEU A 42 -0.17 -1.28 9.10
C LEU A 42 0.20 -2.70 8.66
N THR A 43 -0.06 -3.02 7.39
CA THR A 43 0.30 -4.32 6.79
C THR A 43 1.82 -4.49 6.73
N LEU A 44 2.54 -3.46 6.29
CA LEU A 44 4.00 -3.46 6.24
C LEU A 44 4.61 -3.70 7.64
N MET A 45 4.14 -2.97 8.65
CA MET A 45 4.61 -3.12 10.02
C MET A 45 4.29 -4.51 10.59
N GLN A 46 3.14 -5.10 10.22
CA GLN A 46 2.81 -6.46 10.60
C GLN A 46 3.78 -7.48 9.97
N GLN A 47 4.07 -7.35 8.68
CA GLN A 47 5.03 -8.22 7.99
C GLN A 47 6.43 -8.12 8.59
N MET A 48 6.88 -6.90 8.94
CA MET A 48 8.14 -6.67 9.64
C MET A 48 8.19 -7.38 10.98
N ARG A 49 7.14 -7.23 11.81
CA ARG A 49 7.07 -7.92 13.12
C ARG A 49 7.13 -9.43 12.97
N THR A 50 6.41 -10.00 12.00
CA THR A 50 6.46 -11.44 11.71
C THR A 50 7.85 -11.88 11.27
N ALA A 51 8.52 -11.12 10.40
CA ALA A 51 9.86 -11.46 9.94
C ALA A 51 10.92 -11.40 11.07
N ILE A 52 10.77 -10.47 12.01
CA ILE A 52 11.62 -10.39 13.22
C ILE A 52 11.38 -11.62 14.11
N ALA A 53 10.12 -11.98 14.36
CA ALA A 53 9.77 -13.15 15.19
C ALA A 53 10.31 -14.46 14.59
N GLU A 54 10.35 -14.56 13.26
CA GLU A 54 10.86 -15.72 12.51
C GLU A 54 12.35 -15.63 12.19
N GLN A 55 13.09 -14.65 12.76
CA GLN A 55 14.53 -14.43 12.54
C GLN A 55 14.95 -14.28 11.07
N ARG A 56 14.04 -13.86 10.19
CA ARG A 56 14.26 -13.67 8.74
C ARG A 56 14.08 -12.22 8.29
N PHE A 57 14.39 -11.28 9.17
CA PHE A 57 14.22 -9.86 8.89
C PHE A 57 15.17 -9.34 7.80
N ALA A 58 16.40 -9.87 7.73
CA ALA A 58 17.36 -9.50 6.68
C ALA A 58 16.82 -9.85 5.28
N ASP A 59 16.30 -11.07 5.09
CA ASP A 59 15.68 -11.50 3.84
C ASP A 59 14.45 -10.65 3.49
N PHE A 60 13.65 -10.29 4.50
CA PHE A 60 12.50 -9.40 4.32
C PHE A 60 12.95 -8.02 3.84
N TYR A 61 13.98 -7.44 4.47
CA TYR A 61 14.55 -6.15 4.09
C TYR A 61 15.05 -6.16 2.65
N GLN A 62 15.85 -7.16 2.27
CA GLN A 62 16.37 -7.28 0.90
C GLN A 62 15.23 -7.34 -0.13
N LYS A 63 14.27 -8.25 0.06
CA LYS A 63 13.10 -8.38 -0.83
C LYS A 63 12.24 -7.11 -0.91
N PHE A 64 12.15 -6.36 0.18
CA PHE A 64 11.39 -5.11 0.23
C PHE A 64 12.01 -4.03 -0.66
N TYR A 65 13.35 -3.88 -0.64
CA TYR A 65 14.04 -2.90 -1.48
C TYR A 65 14.15 -3.35 -2.94
N GLU A 66 14.40 -4.64 -3.20
CA GLU A 66 14.44 -5.19 -4.56
C GLU A 66 13.15 -4.88 -5.33
N LYS A 67 11.97 -5.06 -4.71
CA LYS A 67 10.69 -4.74 -5.35
C LYS A 67 10.56 -3.26 -5.75
N ARG A 68 11.03 -2.36 -4.88
CA ARG A 68 10.94 -0.91 -5.07
C ARG A 68 11.94 -0.39 -6.11
N GLU A 69 13.10 -1.01 -6.24
CA GLU A 69 14.08 -0.69 -7.29
C GLU A 69 13.55 -1.06 -8.69
N ILE A 70 12.74 -2.12 -8.78
CA ILE A 70 12.10 -2.57 -10.02
C ILE A 70 10.86 -1.71 -10.37
N GLY A 71 10.42 -0.83 -9.46
CA GLY A 71 9.26 0.04 -9.65
C GLY A 71 7.92 -0.69 -9.50
N ILE A 72 7.91 -1.81 -8.75
CA ILE A 72 6.70 -2.57 -8.38
C ILE A 72 6.32 -2.28 -6.93
#